data_AF-A0A1H1I2V8-F1
#
_entry.id   AF-A0A1H1I2V8-F1
#
_cell.length_a   1.000
_cell.length_b   1.000
_cell.length_c   1.000
_cell.angle_alpha   90.00
_cell.angle_beta   90.00
_cell.angle_gamma   90.00
#
_symmetry.space_group_name_H-M   'P 1'
#
loop_
_entity.id
_entity.type
_entity.pdbx_description
1 polymer ?
#
loop_
_entity_poly.entity_id
_entity_poly.type
_entity_poly.pdbx_seq_one_letter_code
_entity_poly.pdbx_strand_id
1 'polypeptide(L)'
;MTDTDTDADTDTDSVRHRFRTSRRTFLGVALASPAALGIGVTSYRAAAQPDSADSYDTGLVCELADTQDDLEGDQHAISADPRLLDAYDCSVGDQFRIERTDGDFAAYTVVESRPEAPQEIVRMSDGGKFRLDLADEEWSDEDDLNSCPSSRTDHSLGDEFEAALSTTVPRSDLSIDEARLQGELVERLDEGEASLVAIAPHGGGMQPWTDEQAARVGELASATSWRALGWGPTPEGGAFRRWYVPSTQISPSSYPKLAEIVDDDFDVAVDFGGVCESGIEVAGTADESLRAEVRDSINEMLPSCAVEATLPDEPDGTADSMLVNRLGDDGIFISQSYATRRAYWDPIATGVAAALSDDVSAESVSIQSTSC
;
A
#
# COMPACT_ATOMS: atom_id res chain seq x y z
N MET A 1 7.12 27.47 64.45
CA MET A 1 7.06 26.14 65.11
C MET A 1 6.65 25.12 64.05
N THR A 2 7.54 24.49 63.31
CA THR A 2 9.02 24.52 63.22
C THR A 2 9.33 24.23 61.75
N ASP A 3 9.93 25.15 60.98
CA ASP A 3 11.38 25.42 60.86
C ASP A 3 12.23 24.17 60.59
N THR A 4 12.48 23.89 59.30
CA THR A 4 13.79 23.63 58.62
C THR A 4 13.45 23.29 57.15
N ASP A 5 13.89 24.00 56.10
CA ASP A 5 15.27 24.29 55.63
C ASP A 5 16.11 23.00 55.45
N THR A 6 16.90 22.73 54.41
CA THR A 6 17.22 23.36 53.10
C THR A 6 17.84 22.25 52.21
N ASP A 7 18.17 22.37 50.91
CA ASP A 7 18.24 23.50 49.96
C ASP A 7 18.03 22.98 48.50
N ALA A 8 18.15 23.84 47.48
CA ALA A 8 18.32 23.45 46.07
C ALA A 8 19.81 23.49 45.64
N ASP A 9 20.18 22.78 44.55
CA ASP A 9 20.86 23.45 43.42
C ASP A 9 21.00 22.58 42.15
N THR A 10 20.99 23.29 41.02
CA THR A 10 21.39 22.88 39.65
C THR A 10 22.89 22.47 39.59
N ASP A 11 23.41 21.74 38.59
CA ASP A 11 23.46 22.11 37.17
C ASP A 11 24.05 20.96 36.28
N THR A 12 24.04 21.18 34.97
CA THR A 12 24.69 20.50 33.82
C THR A 12 26.10 19.90 34.09
N ASP A 13 26.61 18.90 33.34
CA ASP A 13 26.81 18.88 31.89
C ASP A 13 27.21 17.47 31.34
N SER A 14 27.19 17.37 30.02
CA SER A 14 27.42 16.27 29.10
C SER A 14 28.76 15.53 29.13
N VAL A 15 28.74 14.20 28.89
CA VAL A 15 29.81 13.48 28.16
C VAL A 15 29.21 12.39 27.26
N ARG A 16 29.41 12.53 25.95
CA ARG A 16 29.15 11.50 24.92
C ARG A 16 30.12 10.32 25.07
N HIS A 17 29.65 9.07 25.06
CA HIS A 17 30.52 7.91 24.82
C HIS A 17 30.07 7.05 23.63
N ARG A 18 30.92 7.02 22.60
CA ARG A 18 30.73 6.29 21.34
C ARG A 18 30.79 4.78 21.57
N PHE A 19 29.79 4.03 21.08
CA PHE A 19 29.95 2.60 20.88
C PHE A 19 30.85 2.32 19.68
N ARG A 20 31.74 1.32 19.83
CA ARG A 20 32.75 0.95 18.82
C ARG A 20 32.28 -0.23 17.99
N THR A 21 32.46 -0.13 16.68
CA THR A 21 32.36 -1.23 15.72
C THR A 21 33.34 -2.36 16.04
N SER A 22 32.83 -3.60 16.13
CA SER A 22 33.65 -4.80 16.34
C SER A 22 33.90 -5.53 15.01
N ARG A 23 35.13 -5.42 14.49
CA ARG A 23 35.57 -6.19 13.31
C ARG A 23 35.62 -7.69 13.64
N ARG A 24 34.94 -8.53 12.85
CA ARG A 24 35.15 -9.99 12.87
C ARG A 24 36.24 -10.39 11.86
N THR A 25 37.08 -11.33 12.28
CA THR A 25 38.32 -11.71 11.59
C THR A 25 38.07 -12.79 10.54
N PHE A 26 38.53 -12.58 9.31
CA PHE A 26 38.64 -13.63 8.29
C PHE A 26 39.73 -14.64 8.67
N LEU A 27 39.43 -15.93 8.55
CA LEU A 27 40.42 -17.01 8.63
C LEU A 27 40.10 -18.05 7.56
N GLY A 28 40.87 -18.05 6.48
CA GLY A 28 40.74 -19.02 5.39
C GLY A 28 41.35 -20.37 5.77
N VAL A 29 40.73 -21.46 5.28
CA VAL A 29 41.27 -22.82 5.37
C VAL A 29 41.41 -23.37 3.96
N ALA A 30 42.53 -24.05 3.71
CA ALA A 30 42.98 -24.45 2.38
C ALA A 30 42.36 -25.76 1.88
N LEU A 31 42.42 -25.92 0.55
CA LEU A 31 42.01 -27.10 -0.21
C LEU A 31 42.67 -28.40 0.25
N ALA A 32 41.90 -29.49 0.26
CA ALA A 32 42.41 -30.86 0.19
C ALA A 32 41.43 -31.76 -0.59
N SER A 33 41.77 -32.09 -1.83
CA SER A 33 41.05 -33.10 -2.63
C SER A 33 41.64 -34.49 -2.39
N PRO A 34 40.79 -35.52 -2.28
CA PRO A 34 41.14 -36.89 -2.65
C PRO A 34 40.30 -37.35 -3.85
N ALA A 35 40.94 -38.00 -4.82
CA ALA A 35 40.28 -38.58 -5.98
C ALA A 35 40.17 -40.12 -5.88
N ALA A 36 39.19 -40.65 -6.62
CA ALA A 36 39.14 -41.99 -7.22
C ALA A 36 38.43 -43.17 -6.48
N LEU A 37 37.27 -43.52 -7.07
CA LEU A 37 36.76 -44.88 -7.40
C LEU A 37 36.01 -45.73 -6.35
N GLY A 38 34.74 -46.08 -6.66
CA GLY A 38 34.12 -47.31 -6.13
C GLY A 38 32.58 -47.47 -6.12
N ILE A 39 31.94 -47.65 -7.29
CA ILE A 39 30.69 -48.43 -7.48
C ILE A 39 29.41 -48.02 -6.69
N GLY A 40 28.55 -47.22 -7.34
CA GLY A 40 27.15 -47.56 -7.62
C GLY A 40 26.13 -47.83 -6.50
N VAL A 41 25.44 -46.77 -6.05
CA VAL A 41 23.99 -46.81 -5.75
C VAL A 41 23.37 -45.53 -6.34
N THR A 42 22.19 -45.63 -6.96
CA THR A 42 21.50 -44.52 -7.62
C THR A 42 20.88 -43.55 -6.59
N SER A 43 21.56 -42.45 -6.30
CA SER A 43 21.00 -41.31 -5.57
C SER A 43 20.58 -40.19 -6.53
N TYR A 44 19.37 -39.64 -6.35
CA TYR A 44 18.90 -38.43 -7.03
C TYR A 44 19.95 -37.31 -6.93
N ARG A 45 20.63 -37.02 -8.05
CA ARG A 45 21.49 -35.84 -8.22
C ARG A 45 21.64 -35.43 -9.69
N ALA A 46 20.49 -35.24 -10.32
CA ALA A 46 20.28 -34.51 -11.56
C ALA A 46 18.86 -33.93 -11.46
N ALA A 47 18.58 -32.64 -11.69
CA ALA A 47 19.48 -31.53 -12.01
C ALA A 47 19.68 -30.60 -10.80
N ALA A 48 20.92 -30.19 -10.59
CA ALA A 48 21.30 -29.02 -9.78
C ALA A 48 22.58 -28.43 -10.40
N GLN A 49 22.51 -28.23 -11.72
CA GLN A 49 23.31 -27.22 -12.38
C GLN A 49 22.49 -25.92 -12.31
N PRO A 50 23.13 -24.75 -12.07
CA PRO A 50 22.58 -23.51 -12.57
C PRO A 50 22.76 -23.55 -14.09
N ASP A 51 21.78 -24.14 -14.77
CA ASP A 51 21.66 -24.01 -16.21
C ASP A 51 21.20 -22.56 -16.47
N SER A 52 22.01 -21.84 -17.26
CA SER A 52 21.85 -20.41 -17.60
C SER A 52 21.80 -19.41 -16.43
N ALA A 53 21.92 -18.13 -16.76
CA ALA A 53 21.06 -17.15 -16.13
C ALA A 53 19.75 -17.23 -16.93
N ASP A 54 18.79 -18.01 -16.44
CA ASP A 54 17.50 -18.15 -17.10
C ASP A 54 16.81 -16.78 -17.03
N SER A 55 16.71 -16.13 -18.18
CA SER A 55 16.01 -14.85 -18.32
C SER A 55 14.53 -15.16 -18.28
N TYR A 56 13.94 -15.07 -17.10
CA TYR A 56 12.50 -15.14 -16.91
C TYR A 56 11.86 -13.86 -17.47
N ASP A 57 11.89 -13.66 -18.79
CA ASP A 57 11.25 -12.51 -19.44
C ASP A 57 9.70 -12.63 -19.38
N THR A 58 9.21 -13.87 -19.17
CA THR A 58 7.80 -14.22 -19.00
C THR A 58 7.63 -15.29 -17.90
N GLY A 59 6.42 -15.34 -17.35
CA GLY A 59 5.90 -16.41 -16.51
C GLY A 59 4.72 -17.14 -17.17
N LEU A 60 4.43 -18.36 -16.70
CA LEU A 60 3.23 -19.11 -17.01
C LEU A 60 2.20 -18.88 -15.90
N VAL A 61 1.16 -18.11 -16.18
CA VAL A 61 0.03 -17.95 -15.27
C VAL A 61 -0.81 -19.22 -15.29
N CYS A 62 -1.06 -19.79 -14.12
CA CYS A 62 -1.86 -21.00 -13.90
C CYS A 62 -2.96 -20.76 -12.86
N GLU A 63 -3.91 -21.68 -12.79
CA GLU A 63 -4.85 -21.80 -11.67
C GLU A 63 -4.13 -22.15 -10.34
N LEU A 64 -4.82 -21.91 -9.23
CA LEU A 64 -4.44 -22.41 -7.92
C LEU A 64 -4.27 -23.93 -7.92
N ALA A 65 -3.33 -24.45 -7.14
CA ALA A 65 -3.20 -25.88 -6.90
C ALA A 65 -4.22 -26.36 -5.85
N ASP A 66 -4.53 -27.67 -5.83
CA ASP A 66 -5.39 -28.41 -4.86
C ASP A 66 -5.05 -28.23 -3.35
N THR A 67 -4.13 -27.34 -2.99
CA THR A 67 -3.67 -27.06 -1.63
C THR A 67 -3.66 -25.57 -1.31
N GLN A 68 -4.35 -24.74 -2.10
CA GLN A 68 -4.33 -23.27 -2.01
C GLN A 68 -5.74 -22.69 -1.83
N ASP A 69 -6.65 -23.45 -1.21
CA ASP A 69 -8.04 -23.09 -0.91
C ASP A 69 -8.14 -21.70 -0.22
N ASP A 70 -7.17 -21.36 0.63
CA ASP A 70 -7.06 -20.07 1.33
C ASP A 70 -6.92 -18.86 0.37
N LEU A 71 -6.56 -19.08 -0.90
CA LEU A 71 -6.39 -18.04 -1.92
C LEU A 71 -7.57 -17.94 -2.91
N GLU A 72 -8.57 -18.84 -2.87
CA GLU A 72 -9.68 -18.86 -3.84
C GLU A 72 -10.44 -17.52 -3.88
N GLY A 73 -10.62 -16.87 -2.72
CA GLY A 73 -11.31 -15.59 -2.60
C GLY A 73 -10.40 -14.35 -2.74
N ASP A 74 -9.08 -14.51 -2.80
CA ASP A 74 -8.14 -13.39 -2.88
C ASP A 74 -7.79 -13.10 -4.35
N GLN A 75 -8.35 -12.02 -4.88
CA GLN A 75 -8.07 -11.50 -6.22
C GLN A 75 -6.76 -10.68 -6.29
N HIS A 76 -6.13 -10.41 -5.15
CA HIS A 76 -4.90 -9.61 -5.02
C HIS A 76 -3.67 -10.48 -4.78
N ALA A 77 -3.84 -11.73 -4.33
CA ALA A 77 -2.80 -12.71 -4.09
C ALA A 77 -2.25 -13.38 -5.36
N ILE A 78 -0.94 -13.61 -5.38
CA ILE A 78 -0.27 -14.61 -6.23
C ILE A 78 0.67 -15.51 -5.43
N SER A 79 0.97 -16.68 -5.98
CA SER A 79 2.07 -17.54 -5.53
C SER A 79 3.03 -17.84 -6.68
N ALA A 80 4.32 -18.00 -6.38
CA ALA A 80 5.37 -18.18 -7.39
C ALA A 80 6.56 -18.98 -6.87
N ASP A 81 7.37 -19.53 -7.78
CA ASP A 81 8.58 -20.28 -7.42
C ASP A 81 9.64 -19.39 -6.73
N PRO A 82 10.29 -19.86 -5.65
CA PRO A 82 11.38 -19.12 -5.01
C PRO A 82 12.47 -18.67 -5.98
N ARG A 83 12.79 -19.45 -7.01
CA ARG A 83 13.83 -19.14 -8.02
C ARG A 83 13.38 -18.06 -9.01
N LEU A 84 12.08 -18.00 -9.31
CA LEU A 84 11.49 -16.94 -10.12
C LEU A 84 11.49 -15.62 -9.34
N LEU A 85 11.09 -15.67 -8.06
CA LEU A 85 11.12 -14.54 -7.14
C LEU A 85 12.55 -14.01 -6.91
N ASP A 86 13.52 -14.90 -6.63
CA ASP A 86 14.95 -14.58 -6.52
C ASP A 86 15.50 -13.89 -7.79
N ALA A 87 15.05 -14.30 -8.99
CA ALA A 87 15.49 -13.71 -10.25
C ALA A 87 14.96 -12.29 -10.48
N TYR A 88 13.86 -11.93 -9.82
CA TYR A 88 13.22 -10.62 -9.86
C TYR A 88 13.58 -9.71 -8.66
N ASP A 89 14.42 -10.18 -7.73
CA ASP A 89 14.71 -9.53 -6.43
C ASP A 89 13.42 -9.25 -5.63
N CYS A 90 12.49 -10.20 -5.66
CA CYS A 90 11.15 -10.11 -5.08
C CYS A 90 10.97 -11.14 -3.95
N SER A 91 10.20 -10.80 -2.92
CA SER A 91 9.91 -11.65 -1.76
C SER A 91 8.41 -11.75 -1.47
N VAL A 92 8.02 -12.69 -0.62
CA VAL A 92 6.66 -12.75 -0.05
C VAL A 92 6.39 -11.45 0.73
N GLY A 93 5.27 -10.79 0.40
CA GLY A 93 4.88 -9.47 0.86
C GLY A 93 5.01 -8.39 -0.21
N ASP A 94 5.88 -8.57 -1.19
CA ASP A 94 6.14 -7.55 -2.22
C ASP A 94 5.07 -7.55 -3.32
N GLN A 95 4.94 -6.41 -4.01
CA GLN A 95 4.04 -6.26 -5.13
C GLN A 95 4.69 -6.62 -6.47
N PHE A 96 3.88 -7.18 -7.37
CA PHE A 96 4.29 -7.74 -8.64
C PHE A 96 3.30 -7.36 -9.74
N ARG A 97 3.77 -6.82 -10.85
CA ARG A 97 2.98 -6.54 -12.06
C ARG A 97 3.03 -7.76 -12.97
N ILE A 98 1.84 -8.18 -13.43
CA ILE A 98 1.67 -9.24 -14.43
C ILE A 98 0.97 -8.61 -15.64
N GLU A 99 1.54 -8.79 -16.83
CA GLU A 99 1.10 -8.16 -18.07
C GLU A 99 0.95 -9.18 -19.20
N ARG A 100 -0.26 -9.28 -19.77
CA ARG A 100 -0.56 -10.15 -20.92
C ARG A 100 0.10 -9.64 -22.19
N THR A 101 0.23 -10.53 -23.17
CA THR A 101 0.82 -10.22 -24.49
C THR A 101 0.02 -9.20 -25.34
N ASP A 102 -1.24 -8.94 -25.00
CA ASP A 102 -2.10 -7.92 -25.60
C ASP A 102 -2.05 -6.56 -24.87
N GLY A 103 -1.27 -6.46 -23.80
CA GLY A 103 -0.99 -5.22 -23.07
C GLY A 103 -1.94 -4.93 -21.92
N ASP A 104 -2.75 -5.90 -21.49
CA ASP A 104 -3.59 -5.78 -20.29
C ASP A 104 -2.88 -6.33 -19.06
N PHE A 105 -2.97 -5.61 -17.94
CA PHE A 105 -2.12 -5.87 -16.75
C PHE A 105 -2.78 -5.43 -15.45
N ALA A 106 -2.27 -5.98 -14.35
CA ALA A 106 -2.64 -5.63 -12.98
C ALA A 106 -1.48 -5.87 -11.98
N ALA A 107 -1.60 -5.27 -10.79
CA ALA A 107 -0.68 -5.43 -9.68
C ALA A 107 -1.23 -6.41 -8.62
N TYR A 108 -0.35 -7.26 -8.09
CA TYR A 108 -0.65 -8.31 -7.12
C TYR A 108 0.35 -8.28 -5.97
N THR A 109 0.04 -8.95 -4.87
CA THR A 109 0.97 -9.23 -3.78
C THR A 109 1.42 -10.69 -3.85
N VAL A 110 2.72 -10.95 -3.75
CA VAL A 110 3.24 -12.31 -3.57
C VAL A 110 2.93 -12.77 -2.15
N VAL A 111 1.98 -13.69 -1.96
CA VAL A 111 1.58 -14.18 -0.61
C VAL A 111 2.16 -15.54 -0.24
N GLU A 112 2.57 -16.36 -1.23
CA GLU A 112 3.18 -17.67 -1.02
C GLU A 112 4.38 -17.85 -1.97
N SER A 113 5.53 -18.23 -1.40
CA SER A 113 6.67 -18.74 -2.16
C SER A 113 6.61 -20.27 -2.19
N ARG A 114 6.40 -20.82 -3.38
CA ARG A 114 5.96 -22.21 -3.59
C ARG A 114 6.83 -22.90 -4.65
N PRO A 115 7.58 -23.97 -4.33
CA PRO A 115 8.36 -24.67 -5.34
C PRO A 115 7.48 -25.31 -6.43
N GLU A 116 7.69 -24.89 -7.68
CA GLU A 116 6.92 -25.30 -8.85
C GLU A 116 7.81 -26.04 -9.89
N ALA A 117 7.13 -26.74 -10.80
CA ALA A 117 7.75 -27.39 -11.94
C ALA A 117 6.76 -27.43 -13.13
N PRO A 118 6.93 -26.60 -14.18
CA PRO A 118 8.03 -25.64 -14.45
C PRO A 118 8.26 -24.52 -13.42
N GLN A 119 9.40 -23.82 -13.50
CA GLN A 119 9.78 -22.77 -12.53
C GLN A 119 9.04 -21.45 -12.74
N GLU A 120 8.72 -21.16 -13.99
CA GLU A 120 8.07 -19.95 -14.44
C GLU A 120 6.59 -19.85 -14.03
N ILE A 121 6.05 -20.82 -13.28
CA ILE A 121 4.65 -20.82 -12.82
C ILE A 121 4.39 -19.69 -11.82
N VAL A 122 3.33 -18.93 -12.09
CA VAL A 122 2.67 -18.02 -11.16
C VAL A 122 1.21 -18.44 -11.04
N ARG A 123 0.72 -18.70 -9.82
CA ARG A 123 -0.69 -19.11 -9.59
C ARG A 123 -1.52 -17.99 -8.99
N MET A 124 -2.76 -17.90 -9.43
CA MET A 124 -3.77 -16.97 -8.92
C MET A 124 -5.18 -17.58 -9.01
N SER A 125 -6.12 -17.01 -8.26
CA SER A 125 -7.56 -17.31 -8.36
C SER A 125 -8.17 -16.80 -9.66
N ASP A 126 -9.37 -17.25 -10.01
CA ASP A 126 -10.16 -16.69 -11.12
C ASP A 126 -10.45 -15.19 -10.89
N GLY A 127 -10.61 -14.76 -9.63
CA GLY A 127 -10.68 -13.35 -9.28
C GLY A 127 -9.40 -12.60 -9.61
N GLY A 128 -8.24 -13.24 -9.41
CA GLY A 128 -6.94 -12.73 -9.85
C GLY A 128 -6.85 -12.63 -11.37
N LYS A 129 -7.21 -13.68 -12.11
CA LYS A 129 -7.22 -13.72 -13.58
C LYS A 129 -8.15 -12.65 -14.16
N PHE A 130 -9.32 -12.45 -13.58
CA PHE A 130 -10.29 -11.43 -14.00
C PHE A 130 -9.67 -10.00 -14.02
N ARG A 131 -8.73 -9.69 -13.12
CA ARG A 131 -8.04 -8.39 -13.11
C ARG A 131 -7.06 -8.20 -14.27
N LEU A 132 -6.76 -9.25 -15.04
CA LEU A 132 -6.02 -9.21 -16.31
C LEU A 132 -6.95 -9.18 -17.53
N ASP A 133 -8.27 -9.12 -17.37
CA ASP A 133 -9.24 -9.15 -18.48
C ASP A 133 -10.12 -7.90 -18.46
N LEU A 134 -9.49 -6.71 -18.56
CA LEU A 134 -10.11 -5.40 -18.34
C LEU A 134 -10.43 -4.65 -19.64
N ALA A 135 -9.78 -5.01 -20.75
CA ALA A 135 -9.93 -4.37 -22.05
C ALA A 135 -11.21 -4.79 -22.81
N ASP A 136 -11.73 -5.99 -22.56
CA ASP A 136 -12.94 -6.54 -23.20
C ASP A 136 -14.22 -6.31 -22.38
N GLU A 137 -14.12 -5.70 -21.19
CA GLU A 137 -15.27 -5.40 -20.31
C GLU A 137 -16.09 -4.21 -20.82
N GLU A 138 -17.41 -4.39 -20.98
CA GLU A 138 -18.35 -3.26 -21.07
C GLU A 138 -18.49 -2.60 -19.69
N TRP A 139 -17.64 -1.60 -19.42
CA TRP A 139 -17.74 -0.71 -18.26
C TRP A 139 -19.10 -0.02 -18.25
N SER A 140 -20.03 -0.53 -17.44
CA SER A 140 -21.41 -0.06 -17.38
C SER A 140 -21.55 1.16 -16.45
N ASP A 141 -22.56 2.01 -16.70
CA ASP A 141 -23.00 3.06 -15.77
C ASP A 141 -23.54 2.50 -14.41
N GLU A 142 -23.51 1.18 -14.18
CA GLU A 142 -23.83 0.53 -12.90
C GLU A 142 -22.58 -0.10 -12.21
N ASP A 143 -21.48 -0.31 -12.96
CA ASP A 143 -20.11 -0.45 -12.44
C ASP A 143 -19.47 0.92 -12.12
N ASP A 144 -20.26 1.97 -12.35
CA ASP A 144 -19.99 3.35 -12.01
C ASP A 144 -19.60 3.48 -10.54
N LEU A 145 -18.48 4.19 -10.35
CA LEU A 145 -17.85 4.83 -9.19
C LEU A 145 -18.61 4.89 -7.83
N ASN A 146 -19.94 4.91 -7.83
CA ASN A 146 -20.81 4.83 -6.64
C ASN A 146 -21.00 3.39 -6.11
N SER A 147 -20.66 2.36 -6.88
CA SER A 147 -20.85 0.94 -6.55
C SER A 147 -19.56 0.31 -6.02
N CYS A 148 -19.70 -0.66 -5.12
CA CYS A 148 -18.58 -1.45 -4.63
C CYS A 148 -18.04 -2.33 -5.76
N PRO A 149 -16.72 -2.32 -6.07
CA PRO A 149 -16.14 -3.24 -7.05
C PRO A 149 -16.36 -4.69 -6.61
N SER A 150 -17.36 -5.35 -7.19
CA SER A 150 -17.70 -6.72 -6.85
C SER A 150 -16.55 -7.66 -7.25
N SER A 151 -16.31 -8.67 -6.41
CA SER A 151 -15.50 -9.83 -6.77
C SER A 151 -16.13 -10.49 -7.99
N ARG A 152 -15.46 -10.38 -9.14
CA ARG A 152 -15.84 -11.00 -10.41
C ARG A 152 -14.82 -12.09 -10.72
N THR A 153 -15.30 -13.22 -11.20
CA THR A 153 -14.51 -14.40 -11.58
C THR A 153 -14.82 -14.86 -13.00
N ASP A 154 -15.71 -14.14 -13.72
CA ASP A 154 -16.11 -14.46 -15.09
C ASP A 154 -15.16 -13.75 -16.05
N HIS A 155 -14.24 -14.50 -16.66
CA HIS A 155 -13.21 -14.00 -17.57
C HIS A 155 -13.07 -14.87 -18.82
N SER A 156 -12.59 -14.28 -19.91
CA SER A 156 -12.30 -14.97 -21.17
C SER A 156 -10.98 -15.75 -21.17
N LEU A 157 -10.12 -15.50 -20.17
CA LEU A 157 -8.81 -16.14 -20.01
C LEU A 157 -8.91 -17.65 -19.79
N GLY A 158 -7.92 -18.38 -20.32
CA GLY A 158 -7.83 -19.82 -20.16
C GLY A 158 -7.21 -20.26 -18.83
N ASP A 159 -7.20 -21.58 -18.64
CA ASP A 159 -6.64 -22.29 -17.49
C ASP A 159 -5.15 -21.90 -17.28
N GLU A 160 -4.39 -21.80 -18.38
CA GLU A 160 -2.96 -21.42 -18.42
C GLU A 160 -2.64 -20.44 -19.57
N PHE A 161 -1.79 -19.45 -19.34
CA PHE A 161 -1.28 -18.52 -20.37
C PHE A 161 0.06 -17.86 -20.01
N GLU A 162 0.84 -17.43 -21.01
CA GLU A 162 2.10 -16.70 -20.80
C GLU A 162 1.84 -15.20 -20.52
N ALA A 163 2.56 -14.62 -19.57
CA ALA A 163 2.52 -13.20 -19.23
C ALA A 163 3.93 -12.64 -18.96
N ALA A 164 4.18 -11.38 -19.28
CA ALA A 164 5.37 -10.66 -18.83
C ALA A 164 5.25 -10.33 -17.33
N LEU A 165 6.39 -10.36 -16.62
CA LEU A 165 6.46 -10.14 -15.18
C LEU A 165 7.37 -8.94 -14.87
N SER A 166 7.05 -8.17 -13.82
CA SER A 166 7.82 -6.99 -13.42
C SER A 166 7.62 -6.63 -11.95
N THR A 167 8.70 -6.23 -11.26
CA THR A 167 8.64 -5.58 -9.94
C THR A 167 8.47 -4.05 -10.02
N THR A 168 8.49 -3.47 -11.22
CA THR A 168 8.16 -2.05 -11.42
C THR A 168 6.65 -1.86 -11.31
N VAL A 169 6.18 -1.45 -10.13
CA VAL A 169 4.76 -1.16 -9.87
C VAL A 169 4.48 0.35 -10.08
N PRO A 170 5.07 1.30 -9.33
CA PRO A 170 5.04 2.72 -9.71
C PRO A 170 5.96 3.05 -10.89
N ARG A 171 5.48 3.89 -11.80
CA ARG A 171 6.21 4.45 -12.94
C ARG A 171 6.81 5.81 -12.59
N SER A 172 8.00 5.80 -11.97
CA SER A 172 8.72 7.02 -11.58
C SER A 172 9.12 7.93 -12.76
N ASP A 173 9.07 7.41 -13.99
CA ASP A 173 9.40 8.11 -15.23
C ASP A 173 8.24 8.94 -15.81
N LEU A 174 7.01 8.78 -15.31
CA LEU A 174 5.81 9.43 -15.84
C LEU A 174 5.34 10.63 -15.00
N SER A 175 4.79 11.64 -15.68
CA SER A 175 3.93 12.64 -15.04
C SER A 175 2.55 12.06 -14.68
N ILE A 176 1.80 12.76 -13.81
CA ILE A 176 0.42 12.39 -13.47
C ILE A 176 -0.47 12.32 -14.73
N ASP A 177 -0.37 13.30 -15.63
CA ASP A 177 -1.17 13.33 -16.85
C ASP A 177 -0.82 12.17 -17.80
N GLU A 178 0.48 11.86 -17.96
CA GLU A 178 0.92 10.73 -18.78
C GLU A 178 0.49 9.38 -18.20
N ALA A 179 0.58 9.21 -16.88
CA ALA A 179 0.15 7.99 -16.22
C ALA A 179 -1.37 7.82 -16.28
N ARG A 180 -2.13 8.90 -16.12
CA ARG A 180 -3.59 8.91 -16.30
C ARG A 180 -4.01 8.54 -17.72
N LEU A 181 -3.28 8.99 -18.73
CA LEU A 181 -3.54 8.65 -20.14
C LEU A 181 -3.12 7.23 -20.50
N GLN A 182 -2.22 6.60 -19.75
CA GLN A 182 -1.70 5.25 -20.00
C GLN A 182 -2.32 4.17 -19.09
N GLY A 183 -3.14 4.55 -18.11
CA GLY A 183 -3.66 3.61 -17.11
C GLY A 183 -2.56 3.05 -16.21
N GLU A 184 -1.56 3.88 -15.90
CA GLU A 184 -0.39 3.57 -15.08
C GLU A 184 -0.56 4.01 -13.61
N LEU A 185 0.40 3.65 -12.74
CA LEU A 185 0.48 4.13 -11.35
C LEU A 185 1.73 4.97 -11.12
N VAL A 186 1.63 6.04 -10.33
CA VAL A 186 2.77 6.88 -9.91
C VAL A 186 2.71 7.20 -8.42
N GLU A 187 3.87 7.35 -7.79
CA GLU A 187 3.95 7.88 -6.42
C GLU A 187 4.19 9.39 -6.40
N ARG A 188 3.55 10.06 -5.44
CA ARG A 188 3.88 11.41 -4.99
C ARG A 188 4.28 11.34 -3.52
N LEU A 189 5.35 12.06 -3.20
CA LEU A 189 5.83 12.32 -1.85
C LEU A 189 6.10 13.82 -1.81
N ASP A 190 5.47 14.48 -0.85
CA ASP A 190 5.68 15.88 -0.55
C ASP A 190 6.07 15.93 0.94
N GLU A 191 7.34 16.19 1.24
CA GLU A 191 7.88 16.16 2.61
C GLU A 191 7.36 17.36 3.44
N GLY A 192 6.96 17.08 4.68
CA GLY A 192 6.54 18.06 5.67
C GLY A 192 7.60 18.32 6.73
N GLU A 193 7.28 19.22 7.67
CA GLU A 193 8.13 19.55 8.83
C GLU A 193 7.48 19.11 10.16
N ALA A 194 6.21 18.66 10.13
CA ALA A 194 5.50 18.12 11.28
C ALA A 194 5.74 16.62 11.45
N SER A 195 5.63 16.11 12.68
CA SER A 195 5.59 14.66 13.01
C SER A 195 4.23 14.01 12.67
N LEU A 196 3.68 14.39 11.52
CA LEU A 196 2.39 13.96 10.98
C LEU A 196 2.59 13.49 9.54
N VAL A 197 2.05 12.32 9.21
CA VAL A 197 1.98 11.82 7.83
C VAL A 197 0.53 11.62 7.38
N ALA A 198 0.20 12.09 6.18
CA ALA A 198 -1.09 11.90 5.54
C ALA A 198 -0.92 11.04 4.28
N ILE A 199 -1.54 9.86 4.25
CA ILE A 199 -1.38 8.87 3.19
C ILE A 199 -2.66 8.66 2.37
N ALA A 200 -2.44 8.37 1.09
CA ALA A 200 -3.46 7.85 0.17
C ALA A 200 -2.87 6.65 -0.60
N PRO A 201 -2.92 5.43 -0.05
CA PRO A 201 -2.38 4.23 -0.69
C PRO A 201 -3.17 3.83 -1.95
N HIS A 202 -4.40 4.34 -2.09
CA HIS A 202 -5.34 4.03 -3.17
C HIS A 202 -5.82 5.29 -3.90
N GLY A 203 -4.91 6.24 -4.13
CA GLY A 203 -5.17 7.50 -4.80
C GLY A 203 -5.52 7.41 -6.29
N GLY A 204 -5.88 8.56 -6.88
CA GLY A 204 -6.13 8.72 -8.31
C GLY A 204 -7.47 8.12 -8.71
N GLY A 205 -7.47 7.17 -9.66
CA GLY A 205 -8.68 6.48 -10.07
C GLY A 205 -9.11 5.33 -9.15
N MET A 206 -8.23 4.81 -8.29
CA MET A 206 -8.52 3.65 -7.42
C MET A 206 -9.63 3.99 -6.41
N GLN A 207 -9.39 5.00 -5.58
CA GLN A 207 -10.35 5.59 -4.67
C GLN A 207 -10.28 7.12 -4.83
N PRO A 208 -11.03 7.70 -5.79
CA PRO A 208 -10.95 9.12 -6.14
C PRO A 208 -11.00 10.09 -4.95
N TRP A 209 -10.23 11.17 -5.08
CA TRP A 209 -10.00 12.28 -4.13
C TRP A 209 -9.25 11.94 -2.83
N THR A 210 -8.96 10.68 -2.52
CA THR A 210 -8.15 10.34 -1.34
C THR A 210 -6.74 10.95 -1.40
N ASP A 211 -6.13 10.98 -2.59
CA ASP A 211 -4.85 11.63 -2.88
C ASP A 211 -4.91 13.16 -2.82
N GLU A 212 -6.04 13.77 -3.13
CA GLU A 212 -6.23 15.21 -2.96
C GLU A 212 -6.40 15.55 -1.46
N GLN A 213 -7.06 14.68 -0.68
CA GLN A 213 -7.20 14.84 0.77
C GLN A 213 -5.86 14.73 1.50
N ALA A 214 -5.08 13.69 1.20
CA ALA A 214 -3.75 13.51 1.77
C ALA A 214 -2.82 14.70 1.41
N ALA A 215 -2.89 15.22 0.18
CA ALA A 215 -2.12 16.39 -0.23
C ALA A 215 -2.55 17.66 0.50
N ARG A 216 -3.86 17.82 0.72
CA ARG A 216 -4.46 18.96 1.38
C ARG A 216 -4.12 19.02 2.86
N VAL A 217 -4.06 17.88 3.55
CA VAL A 217 -3.51 17.80 4.91
C VAL A 217 -2.02 18.17 4.91
N GLY A 218 -1.24 17.69 3.94
CA GLY A 218 0.16 18.08 3.77
C GLY A 218 0.35 19.60 3.64
N GLU A 219 -0.41 20.24 2.75
CA GLU A 219 -0.39 21.70 2.55
C GLU A 219 -0.77 22.49 3.81
N LEU A 220 -1.85 22.09 4.49
CA LEU A 220 -2.43 22.86 5.59
C LEU A 220 -1.66 22.64 6.91
N ALA A 221 -1.40 21.38 7.27
CA ALA A 221 -0.79 21.01 8.56
C ALA A 221 0.74 20.90 8.50
N SER A 222 1.37 21.20 7.35
CA SER A 222 2.80 20.94 7.10
C SER A 222 3.22 19.47 7.32
N ALA A 223 2.29 18.56 7.07
CA ALA A 223 2.47 17.11 7.18
C ALA A 223 3.22 16.54 5.97
N THR A 224 3.94 15.44 6.17
CA THR A 224 4.45 14.65 5.05
C THR A 224 3.27 13.99 4.33
N SER A 225 3.22 14.06 3.00
CA SER A 225 2.14 13.47 2.20
C SER A 225 2.68 12.41 1.25
N TRP A 226 2.31 11.14 1.46
CA TRP A 226 2.64 10.05 0.53
C TRP A 226 1.39 9.48 -0.15
N ARG A 227 1.44 9.35 -1.48
CA ARG A 227 0.26 9.08 -2.30
C ARG A 227 0.63 8.16 -3.46
N ALA A 228 -0.07 7.04 -3.60
CA ALA A 228 0.02 6.16 -4.76
C ALA A 228 -1.20 6.39 -5.67
N LEU A 229 -0.99 7.04 -6.82
CA LEU A 229 -2.06 7.43 -7.75
C LEU A 229 -2.09 6.47 -8.93
N GLY A 230 -3.14 5.65 -9.04
CA GLY A 230 -3.31 4.67 -10.12
C GLY A 230 -4.52 4.96 -11.00
N TRP A 231 -4.40 4.73 -12.32
CA TRP A 231 -5.49 4.89 -13.29
C TRP A 231 -5.77 3.60 -14.08
N GLY A 232 -6.98 3.46 -14.63
CA GLY A 232 -7.41 2.26 -15.33
C GLY A 232 -7.20 2.31 -16.84
N PRO A 233 -7.61 1.26 -17.58
CA PRO A 233 -7.58 1.25 -19.04
C PRO A 233 -8.49 2.32 -19.67
N THR A 234 -9.49 2.81 -18.94
CA THR A 234 -10.32 3.94 -19.34
C THR A 234 -10.18 5.11 -18.33
N PRO A 235 -10.44 6.37 -18.74
CA PRO A 235 -10.45 7.51 -17.82
C PRO A 235 -11.56 7.45 -16.76
N GLU A 236 -12.54 6.55 -16.94
CA GLU A 236 -13.80 6.46 -16.21
C GLU A 236 -13.86 5.23 -15.27
N GLY A 237 -13.04 4.20 -15.50
CA GLY A 237 -13.11 2.95 -14.74
C GLY A 237 -11.83 2.09 -14.73
N GLY A 238 -11.87 1.04 -13.91
CA GLY A 238 -10.87 -0.04 -13.88
C GLY A 238 -9.58 0.22 -13.10
N ALA A 239 -9.33 1.44 -12.64
CA ALA A 239 -8.16 1.76 -11.82
C ALA A 239 -8.07 0.91 -10.54
N PHE A 240 -9.19 0.77 -9.80
CA PHE A 240 -9.26 -0.11 -8.62
C PHE A 240 -8.92 -1.55 -8.99
N ARG A 241 -9.55 -2.11 -10.04
CA ARG A 241 -9.30 -3.50 -10.46
C ARG A 241 -7.85 -3.71 -10.88
N ARG A 242 -7.24 -2.76 -11.59
CA ARG A 242 -5.85 -2.83 -12.04
C ARG A 242 -4.85 -2.73 -10.88
N TRP A 243 -5.02 -1.78 -9.97
CA TRP A 243 -3.97 -1.37 -9.03
C TRP A 243 -4.20 -1.68 -7.56
N TYR A 244 -5.44 -1.89 -7.12
CA TYR A 244 -5.72 -2.06 -5.71
C TYR A 244 -5.07 -3.34 -5.17
N VAL A 245 -4.28 -3.16 -4.12
CA VAL A 245 -3.86 -4.20 -3.18
C VAL A 245 -4.19 -3.68 -1.77
N PRO A 246 -4.62 -4.53 -0.81
CA PRO A 246 -4.97 -4.08 0.53
C PRO A 246 -3.86 -3.26 1.23
N SER A 247 -4.21 -2.25 2.02
CA SER A 247 -3.25 -1.43 2.80
C SER A 247 -2.39 -2.29 3.75
N THR A 248 -2.92 -3.44 4.17
CA THR A 248 -2.22 -4.47 4.96
C THR A 248 -1.15 -5.26 4.21
N GLN A 249 -1.11 -5.16 2.87
CA GLN A 249 -0.18 -5.89 2.00
C GLN A 249 0.87 -4.99 1.35
N ILE A 250 0.70 -3.66 1.32
CA ILE A 250 1.62 -2.74 0.65
C ILE A 250 3.03 -2.80 1.26
N SER A 251 4.02 -3.16 0.45
CA SER A 251 5.43 -3.30 0.83
C SER A 251 6.26 -2.10 0.37
N PRO A 252 6.99 -1.40 1.25
CA PRO A 252 7.87 -0.30 0.86
C PRO A 252 8.89 -0.68 -0.22
N SER A 253 9.33 -1.94 -0.28
CA SER A 253 10.25 -2.44 -1.32
C SER A 253 9.74 -2.19 -2.75
N SER A 254 8.41 -2.19 -2.93
CA SER A 254 7.72 -2.09 -4.23
C SER A 254 7.24 -0.67 -4.52
N TYR A 255 7.38 0.24 -3.56
CA TYR A 255 6.94 1.63 -3.60
C TYR A 255 8.12 2.53 -3.21
N PRO A 256 9.02 2.86 -4.16
CA PRO A 256 10.27 3.57 -3.88
C PRO A 256 10.14 4.82 -3.02
N LYS A 257 9.05 5.60 -3.14
CA LYS A 257 8.86 6.79 -2.29
C LYS A 257 8.30 6.48 -0.91
N LEU A 258 7.55 5.39 -0.76
CA LEU A 258 7.18 4.89 0.56
C LEU A 258 8.42 4.44 1.34
N ALA A 259 9.38 3.80 0.66
CA ALA A 259 10.65 3.41 1.25
C ALA A 259 11.52 4.61 1.70
N GLU A 260 11.26 5.83 1.21
CA GLU A 260 11.96 7.03 1.67
C GLU A 260 11.51 7.45 3.09
N ILE A 261 10.28 7.13 3.49
CA ILE A 261 9.66 7.61 4.76
C ILE A 261 9.27 6.50 5.76
N VAL A 262 9.45 5.21 5.43
CA VAL A 262 8.96 4.12 6.30
C VAL A 262 9.76 3.96 7.60
N ASP A 263 10.98 4.48 7.65
CA ASP A 263 11.85 4.48 8.84
C ASP A 263 11.80 5.82 9.60
N ASP A 264 10.89 6.74 9.26
CA ASP A 264 10.71 8.03 9.95
C ASP A 264 9.78 7.90 11.18
N ASP A 265 10.09 8.65 12.24
CA ASP A 265 9.31 8.67 13.49
C ASP A 265 8.15 9.69 13.39
N PHE A 266 6.96 9.28 12.92
CA PHE A 266 5.74 10.11 12.97
C PHE A 266 4.92 9.84 14.25
N ASP A 267 4.47 10.90 14.93
CA ASP A 267 3.57 10.77 16.10
C ASP A 267 2.17 10.30 15.63
N VAL A 268 1.67 10.84 14.51
CA VAL A 268 0.35 10.54 13.96
C VAL A 268 0.43 10.21 12.47
N ALA A 269 -0.31 9.19 12.05
CA ALA A 269 -0.51 8.86 10.64
C ALA A 269 -2.01 8.87 10.29
N VAL A 270 -2.39 9.46 9.15
CA VAL A 270 -3.77 9.50 8.66
C VAL A 270 -3.88 8.84 7.29
N ASP A 271 -4.76 7.84 7.14
CA ASP A 271 -5.02 7.14 5.87
C ASP A 271 -6.46 7.44 5.40
N PHE A 272 -6.57 8.00 4.19
CA PHE A 272 -7.85 8.32 3.55
C PHE A 272 -8.34 7.14 2.70
N GLY A 273 -9.27 6.35 3.26
CA GLY A 273 -9.83 5.16 2.63
C GLY A 273 -11.21 5.39 1.99
N GLY A 274 -11.41 4.82 0.81
CA GLY A 274 -12.72 4.70 0.16
C GLY A 274 -13.46 3.43 0.58
N VAL A 275 -14.69 3.56 1.06
CA VAL A 275 -15.60 2.43 1.34
C VAL A 275 -16.91 2.57 0.54
N CYS A 276 -17.78 1.57 0.64
CA CYS A 276 -19.03 1.46 -0.12
C CYS A 276 -20.26 1.83 0.72
N GLU A 277 -20.11 1.69 2.03
CA GLU A 277 -20.98 2.14 3.09
C GLU A 277 -21.15 3.67 3.01
N SER A 278 -22.37 4.16 3.26
CA SER A 278 -22.68 5.58 3.20
C SER A 278 -22.21 6.30 4.47
N GLY A 279 -21.39 7.35 4.32
CA GLY A 279 -21.01 8.23 5.43
C GLY A 279 -19.53 8.63 5.41
N ILE A 280 -19.05 8.97 6.60
CA ILE A 280 -17.64 9.18 6.98
C ILE A 280 -17.47 8.53 8.35
N GLU A 281 -16.44 7.73 8.56
CA GLU A 281 -16.08 7.25 9.90
C GLU A 281 -14.62 7.56 10.22
N VAL A 282 -14.36 7.87 11.50
CA VAL A 282 -13.02 8.12 12.03
C VAL A 282 -12.63 6.95 12.94
N ALA A 283 -11.80 6.06 12.38
CA ALA A 283 -11.35 4.81 12.98
C ALA A 283 -9.82 4.79 13.12
N GLY A 284 -9.20 3.62 13.23
CA GLY A 284 -7.75 3.47 13.48
C GLY A 284 -7.40 3.21 14.96
N THR A 285 -6.10 3.13 15.22
CA THR A 285 -5.48 2.80 16.52
C THR A 285 -5.42 3.96 17.51
N ALA A 286 -5.46 5.20 17.01
CA ALA A 286 -5.50 6.41 17.82
C ALA A 286 -6.59 6.37 18.90
N ASP A 287 -6.34 7.01 20.04
CA ASP A 287 -7.29 7.00 21.15
C ASP A 287 -8.65 7.65 20.78
N GLU A 288 -9.71 7.29 21.52
CA GLU A 288 -11.06 7.76 21.24
C GLU A 288 -11.21 9.29 21.36
N SER A 289 -10.38 9.96 22.17
CA SER A 289 -10.38 11.42 22.30
C SER A 289 -9.83 12.08 21.04
N LEU A 290 -8.69 11.61 20.53
CA LEU A 290 -8.09 12.13 19.29
C LEU A 290 -8.99 11.86 18.08
N ARG A 291 -9.57 10.65 17.99
CA ARG A 291 -10.56 10.34 16.93
C ARG A 291 -11.83 11.19 17.05
N ALA A 292 -12.29 11.49 18.27
CA ALA A 292 -13.43 12.39 18.48
C ALA A 292 -13.13 13.83 18.06
N GLU A 293 -11.93 14.34 18.33
CA GLU A 293 -11.47 15.66 17.92
C GLU A 293 -11.40 15.80 16.39
N VAL A 294 -10.84 14.80 15.70
CA VAL A 294 -10.85 14.73 14.24
C VAL A 294 -12.28 14.66 13.68
N ARG A 295 -13.15 13.82 14.24
CA ARG A 295 -14.57 13.74 13.86
C ARG A 295 -15.28 15.10 13.99
N ASP A 296 -15.13 15.76 15.13
CA ASP A 296 -15.83 17.00 15.43
C ASP A 296 -15.34 18.14 14.53
N SER A 297 -14.03 18.22 14.30
CA SER A 297 -13.45 19.19 13.35
C SER A 297 -13.89 18.95 11.91
N ILE A 298 -14.01 17.69 11.45
CA ILE A 298 -14.63 17.36 10.15
C ILE A 298 -16.08 17.88 10.13
N ASN A 299 -16.87 17.62 11.18
CA ASN A 299 -18.28 18.04 11.24
C ASN A 299 -18.45 19.56 11.28
N GLU A 300 -17.51 20.32 11.84
CA GLU A 300 -17.53 21.79 11.79
C GLU A 300 -17.27 22.35 10.38
N MET A 301 -16.50 21.64 9.54
CA MET A 301 -16.21 22.05 8.16
C MET A 301 -17.29 21.62 7.16
N LEU A 302 -18.05 20.57 7.46
CA LEU A 302 -19.10 20.05 6.60
C LEU A 302 -20.32 20.99 6.50
N PRO A 303 -20.94 21.14 5.32
CA PRO A 303 -22.20 21.86 5.21
C PRO A 303 -23.32 21.09 5.92
N SER A 304 -24.28 21.79 6.52
CA SER A 304 -25.36 21.20 7.34
C SER A 304 -26.36 20.27 6.62
N CYS A 305 -26.12 19.96 5.34
CA CYS A 305 -26.84 18.96 4.55
C CYS A 305 -26.01 17.69 4.25
N ALA A 306 -24.73 17.68 4.61
CA ALA A 306 -23.87 16.51 4.50
C ALA A 306 -24.26 15.44 5.54
N VAL A 307 -23.78 14.21 5.31
CA VAL A 307 -23.78 13.17 6.35
C VAL A 307 -22.63 13.48 7.30
N GLU A 308 -22.93 13.58 8.59
CA GLU A 308 -21.94 13.81 9.64
C GLU A 308 -20.96 12.62 9.74
N ALA A 309 -19.71 12.92 10.09
CA ALA A 309 -18.71 11.93 10.47
C ALA A 309 -19.03 11.33 11.84
N THR A 310 -18.81 10.02 11.96
CA THR A 310 -19.10 9.24 13.18
C THR A 310 -17.86 8.52 13.71
N LEU A 311 -17.91 8.10 14.97
CA LEU A 311 -17.01 7.06 15.49
C LEU A 311 -17.74 5.71 15.44
N PRO A 312 -17.11 4.64 14.92
CA PRO A 312 -17.65 3.29 15.02
C PRO A 312 -17.47 2.73 16.45
N ASP A 313 -18.39 1.86 16.88
CA ASP A 313 -18.29 1.13 18.15
C ASP A 313 -17.11 0.13 18.14
N GLU A 314 -16.85 -0.48 16.97
CA GLU A 314 -15.71 -1.37 16.71
C GLU A 314 -14.88 -0.75 15.57
N PRO A 315 -13.73 -0.10 15.84
CA PRO A 315 -12.98 0.64 14.82
C PRO A 315 -12.22 -0.24 13.85
N ASP A 316 -12.53 -0.05 12.56
CA ASP A 316 -11.74 -0.53 11.43
C ASP A 316 -10.35 0.12 11.35
N GLY A 317 -9.48 -0.42 10.49
CA GLY A 317 -8.13 0.09 10.29
C GLY A 317 -7.20 -0.10 11.49
N THR A 318 -7.54 -0.98 12.44
CA THR A 318 -6.83 -1.20 13.71
C THR A 318 -5.76 -2.30 13.69
N ALA A 319 -5.61 -3.04 12.59
CA ALA A 319 -4.60 -4.10 12.50
C ALA A 319 -3.18 -3.52 12.34
N ASP A 320 -2.20 -4.05 13.09
CA ASP A 320 -0.77 -3.69 13.03
C ASP A 320 -0.15 -3.72 11.62
N SER A 321 -0.74 -4.49 10.69
CA SER A 321 -0.29 -4.59 9.30
C SER A 321 -0.78 -3.46 8.39
N MET A 322 -1.84 -2.73 8.75
CA MET A 322 -2.30 -1.56 7.99
C MET A 322 -1.16 -0.57 7.82
N LEU A 323 -1.02 0.02 6.63
CA LEU A 323 0.10 0.93 6.37
C LEU A 323 0.10 2.14 7.33
N VAL A 324 -1.08 2.66 7.68
CA VAL A 324 -1.21 3.77 8.65
C VAL A 324 -0.59 3.44 10.02
N ASN A 325 -0.81 2.24 10.55
CA ASN A 325 -0.28 1.79 11.85
C ASN A 325 1.19 1.34 11.78
N ARG A 326 1.77 1.30 10.58
CA ARG A 326 3.20 1.03 10.35
C ARG A 326 4.03 2.31 10.21
N LEU A 327 3.37 3.45 9.98
CA LEU A 327 4.04 4.74 9.74
C LEU A 327 3.98 5.69 10.94
N GLY A 328 2.94 5.62 11.78
CA GLY A 328 2.84 6.49 12.96
C GLY A 328 2.45 5.74 14.24
N ASP A 329 2.83 6.30 15.39
CA ASP A 329 2.48 5.77 16.71
C ASP A 329 0.94 5.72 16.92
N ASP A 330 0.23 6.80 16.54
CA ASP A 330 -1.23 6.88 16.52
C ASP A 330 -1.77 6.88 15.06
N GLY A 331 -2.41 5.79 14.64
CA GLY A 331 -3.02 5.66 13.31
C GLY A 331 -4.48 6.09 13.28
N ILE A 332 -4.86 6.92 12.31
CA ILE A 332 -6.23 7.39 12.06
C ILE A 332 -6.67 6.94 10.67
N PHE A 333 -7.74 6.15 10.59
CA PHE A 333 -8.30 5.70 9.32
C PHE A 333 -9.62 6.42 9.03
N ILE A 334 -9.67 7.18 7.93
CA ILE A 334 -10.86 7.91 7.49
C ILE A 334 -11.57 7.09 6.42
N SER A 335 -12.61 6.35 6.81
CA SER A 335 -13.46 5.61 5.87
C SER A 335 -14.54 6.54 5.30
N GLN A 336 -14.78 6.50 4.00
CA GLN A 336 -15.74 7.44 3.35
C GLN A 336 -16.26 6.95 2.00
N SER A 337 -17.57 7.11 1.81
CA SER A 337 -18.25 6.73 0.55
C SER A 337 -17.74 7.53 -0.64
N TYR A 338 -17.86 6.99 -1.86
CA TYR A 338 -17.53 7.75 -3.07
C TYR A 338 -18.36 9.04 -3.21
N ALA A 339 -19.66 8.99 -2.89
CA ALA A 339 -20.52 10.16 -2.93
C ALA A 339 -20.07 11.25 -1.94
N THR A 340 -19.60 10.83 -0.76
CA THR A 340 -18.99 11.70 0.24
C THR A 340 -17.73 12.36 -0.33
N ARG A 341 -16.76 11.57 -0.80
CA ARG A 341 -15.48 12.06 -1.34
C ARG A 341 -15.71 13.05 -2.49
N ARG A 342 -16.58 12.70 -3.44
CA ARG A 342 -16.94 13.54 -4.58
C ARG A 342 -17.48 14.92 -4.17
N ALA A 343 -18.27 14.99 -3.10
CA ALA A 343 -18.94 16.20 -2.66
C ALA A 343 -18.12 17.03 -1.66
N TYR A 344 -17.35 16.38 -0.79
CA TYR A 344 -16.84 16.98 0.45
C TYR A 344 -15.36 16.69 0.76
N TRP A 345 -14.56 16.21 -0.19
CA TRP A 345 -13.14 15.87 0.07
C TRP A 345 -12.34 17.01 0.74
N ASP A 346 -12.44 18.25 0.24
CA ASP A 346 -11.69 19.41 0.79
C ASP A 346 -12.16 19.82 2.20
N PRO A 347 -13.46 19.94 2.50
CA PRO A 347 -13.96 20.08 3.88
C PRO A 347 -13.46 18.98 4.83
N ILE A 348 -13.47 17.71 4.41
CA ILE A 348 -13.01 16.58 5.24
C ILE A 348 -11.51 16.70 5.52
N ALA A 349 -10.68 16.93 4.49
CA ALA A 349 -9.25 17.11 4.68
C ALA A 349 -8.90 18.37 5.49
N THR A 350 -9.67 19.44 5.34
CA THR A 350 -9.53 20.67 6.14
C THR A 350 -9.85 20.41 7.61
N GLY A 351 -10.90 19.64 7.92
CA GLY A 351 -11.23 19.27 9.31
C GLY A 351 -10.17 18.37 9.94
N VAL A 352 -9.65 17.39 9.20
CA VAL A 352 -8.49 16.58 9.64
C VAL A 352 -7.28 17.47 9.94
N ALA A 353 -6.92 18.38 9.03
CA ALA A 353 -5.79 19.29 9.23
C ALA A 353 -5.99 20.23 10.44
N ALA A 354 -7.21 20.73 10.65
CA ALA A 354 -7.56 21.60 11.77
C ALA A 354 -7.58 20.89 13.13
N ALA A 355 -7.83 19.59 13.17
CA ALA A 355 -7.73 18.78 14.39
C ALA A 355 -6.30 18.38 14.75
N LEU A 356 -5.39 18.33 13.76
CA LEU A 356 -4.02 17.83 13.93
C LEU A 356 -2.95 18.93 13.85
N SER A 357 -3.35 20.21 13.73
CA SER A 357 -2.43 21.35 13.66
C SER A 357 -3.06 22.63 14.23
N ASP A 358 -2.46 23.16 15.31
CA ASP A 358 -2.83 24.45 15.93
C ASP A 358 -2.76 25.65 14.95
N ASP A 359 -1.98 25.54 13.88
CA ASP A 359 -1.83 26.59 12.86
C ASP A 359 -3.01 26.65 11.87
N VAL A 360 -3.85 25.60 11.81
CA VAL A 360 -4.99 25.49 10.90
C VAL A 360 -6.30 25.80 11.63
N SER A 361 -6.74 27.06 11.58
CA SER A 361 -8.01 27.48 12.19
C SER A 361 -9.16 27.55 11.18
N ALA A 362 -10.37 27.15 11.59
CA ALA A 362 -11.59 27.24 10.77
C ALA A 362 -11.92 28.67 10.28
N GLU A 363 -11.47 29.72 10.99
CA GLU A 363 -11.61 31.11 10.55
C GLU A 363 -10.58 31.52 9.47
N SER A 364 -9.45 30.81 9.37
CA SER A 364 -8.37 31.11 8.41
C SER A 364 -8.59 30.47 7.03
N VAL A 365 -9.27 29.32 6.97
CA VAL A 365 -9.61 28.68 5.72
C VAL A 365 -10.88 29.33 5.17
N SER A 366 -10.75 29.99 4.02
CA SER A 366 -11.90 30.60 3.33
C SER A 366 -12.80 29.52 2.74
N ILE A 367 -13.66 28.93 3.58
CA ILE A 367 -14.68 27.95 3.16
C ILE A 367 -15.52 28.58 2.04
N GLN A 368 -15.27 28.13 0.80
CA GLN A 368 -16.24 28.35 -0.26
C GLN A 368 -17.46 27.53 0.12
N SER A 369 -18.48 28.21 0.64
CA SER A 369 -19.75 27.61 1.04
C SER A 369 -20.35 26.85 -0.14
N THR A 370 -20.02 25.57 -0.24
CA THR A 370 -20.53 24.66 -1.25
C THR A 370 -21.99 24.45 -0.92
N SER A 371 -22.85 25.22 -1.58
CA SER A 371 -24.29 25.11 -1.41
C SER A 371 -24.74 23.73 -1.88
N CYS A 372 -25.56 23.09 -1.05
CA CYS A 372 -26.51 22.08 -1.50
C CYS A 372 -27.40 22.67 -2.62
#